data_AF-A0A7V9UFS9-F1
#
_entry.id   AF-A0A7V9UFS9-F1
#
_cell.length_a   1.000
_cell.length_b   1.000
_cell.length_c   1.000
_cell.angle_alpha   90.00
_cell.angle_beta   90.00
_cell.angle_gamma   90.00
#
_symmetry.space_group_name_H-M   'P 1'
#
loop_
_entity.id
_entity.type
_entity.pdbx_description
1 polymer ?
#
loop_
_entity_poly.entity_id
_entity_poly.type
_entity_poly.pdbx_seq_one_letter_code
_entity_poly.pdbx_strand_id
1 'polypeptide(L)'
;MKDNVRLNFEFPRKHYPYLKMFLAEKQVSFREYASNLLIKEMEQYEDKLLAEKVEKRLGEINPSGNLDFKEAARLAGWDDAEV
;
A
#
# COMPACT_ATOMS: atom_id res chain seq x y z
N MET A 1 -2.58 -25.93 -1.68
CA MET A 1 -1.30 -25.20 -1.71
C MET A 1 -0.94 -24.84 -0.28
N LYS A 2 0.35 -24.72 0.07
CA LYS A 2 0.71 -24.18 1.39
C LYS A 2 0.71 -22.66 1.28
N ASP A 3 -0.32 -22.01 1.82
CA ASP A 3 -0.54 -20.56 1.71
C ASP A 3 0.38 -19.72 2.60
N ASN A 4 1.51 -20.27 3.04
CA ASN A 4 2.41 -19.63 3.98
C ASN A 4 3.86 -19.71 3.49
N VAL A 5 4.53 -18.55 3.45
CA VAL A 5 5.96 -18.42 3.18
C VAL A 5 6.70 -18.27 4.50
N ARG A 6 7.81 -19.00 4.66
CA ARG A 6 8.69 -18.87 5.82
C ARG A 6 9.75 -17.82 5.54
N LEU A 7 9.80 -16.78 6.36
CA LEU A 7 10.87 -15.79 6.37
C LEU A 7 11.81 -16.06 7.54
N ASN A 8 13.11 -16.04 7.27
CA ASN A 8 14.15 -16.10 8.29
C ASN A 8 14.94 -14.78 8.24
N PHE A 9 15.22 -14.20 9.40
CA PHE A 9 16.00 -12.97 9.52
C PHE A 9 17.01 -13.14 10.64
N GLU A 10 18.17 -12.53 10.47
CA GLU A 10 19.19 -12.42 11.51
C GLU A 10 18.93 -11.16 12.33
N PHE A 11 18.96 -11.28 13.66
CA PHE A 11 18.75 -10.14 14.56
C PHE A 11 19.93 -10.00 15.52
N PRO A 12 20.47 -8.79 15.73
CA PRO A 12 21.60 -8.61 16.63
C PRO A 12 21.26 -9.05 18.06
N ARG A 13 21.99 -10.04 18.57
CA ARG A 13 21.74 -10.63 19.90
C ARG A 13 21.73 -9.58 21.03
N LYS A 14 22.56 -8.54 20.90
CA LYS A 14 22.63 -7.43 21.88
C LYS A 14 21.31 -6.65 22.03
N HIS A 15 20.49 -6.61 20.99
CA HIS A 15 19.21 -5.89 21.00
C HIS A 15 18.02 -6.78 21.36
N TYR A 16 18.22 -8.10 21.34
CA TYR A 16 17.14 -9.07 21.53
C TYR A 16 16.43 -8.97 22.90
N PRO A 17 17.11 -8.68 24.03
CA PRO A 17 16.43 -8.45 25.30
C PRO A 17 15.47 -7.26 25.26
N TYR A 18 15.87 -6.13 24.67
CA TYR A 18 15.03 -4.93 24.56
C TYR A 18 13.80 -5.18 23.68
N LEU A 19 13.97 -5.91 22.58
CA LEU A 19 12.86 -6.34 21.73
C LEU A 19 11.87 -7.20 22.51
N LYS A 20 12.34 -8.14 23.34
CA LYS A 20 11.45 -8.95 24.20
C LYS A 20 10.67 -8.08 25.20
N MET A 21 11.34 -7.13 25.84
CA MET A 21 10.68 -6.21 26.78
C MET A 21 9.59 -5.38 26.08
N PHE A 22 9.91 -4.82 24.92
CA PHE A 22 8.97 -4.05 24.11
C PHE A 22 7.73 -4.89 23.71
N LEU A 23 7.93 -6.12 23.26
CA LEU A 23 6.82 -7.01 22.88
C LEU A 23 5.94 -7.39 24.07
N ALA A 24 6.56 -7.59 25.25
CA ALA A 24 5.83 -7.87 26.48
C ALA A 24 4.99 -6.66 26.92
N GLU A 25 5.53 -5.43 26.83
CA GLU A 25 4.81 -4.20 27.10
C GLU A 25 3.59 -4.04 26.17
N LYS A 26 3.76 -4.36 24.89
CA LYS A 26 2.69 -4.31 23.88
C LYS A 26 1.73 -5.50 23.94
N GLN A 27 2.01 -6.51 24.76
CA GLN A 27 1.21 -7.74 24.88
C GLN A 27 1.00 -8.48 23.54
N VAL A 28 1.99 -8.42 22.66
CA VAL A 28 1.93 -9.07 21.33
C VAL A 28 3.07 -10.05 21.14
N SER A 29 2.85 -11.06 20.31
CA SER A 29 3.91 -11.99 19.95
C SER A 29 4.90 -11.36 18.96
N PHE A 30 6.16 -11.80 18.97
CA PHE A 30 7.14 -11.35 17.98
C PHE A 30 6.64 -11.56 16.55
N ARG A 31 6.03 -12.73 16.29
CA ARG A 31 5.52 -13.10 14.96
C ARG A 31 4.46 -12.13 14.49
N GLU A 32 3.46 -11.87 15.33
CA GLU A 32 2.36 -10.97 15.02
C GLU A 32 2.88 -9.55 14.76
N TYR A 33 3.74 -9.04 15.65
CA TYR A 33 4.30 -7.70 15.48
C TYR A 33 5.11 -7.57 14.19
N ALA A 34 5.99 -8.54 13.90
CA ALA A 34 6.82 -8.53 12.70
C ALA A 34 5.97 -8.66 11.42
N SER A 35 4.94 -9.52 11.42
CA SER A 35 4.01 -9.65 10.30
C SER A 35 3.26 -8.36 10.04
N ASN A 36 2.70 -7.72 11.08
CA ASN A 36 1.96 -6.48 10.93
C ASN A 36 2.86 -5.34 10.43
N LEU A 37 4.10 -5.27 10.92
CA LEU A 37 5.07 -4.29 10.45
C LEU A 37 5.41 -4.51 8.96
N LEU A 38 5.68 -5.76 8.55
CA LEU A 38 5.98 -6.08 7.15
C LEU A 38 4.81 -5.73 6.22
N ILE A 39 3.58 -6.06 6.59
CA ILE A 39 2.38 -5.73 5.81
C ILE A 39 2.26 -4.21 5.63
N LYS A 40 2.41 -3.46 6.73
CA LYS A 40 2.33 -2.00 6.68
C LYS A 40 3.38 -1.39 5.75
N GLU A 41 4.62 -1.87 5.80
CA GLU A 41 5.68 -1.35 4.93
C GLU A 41 5.42 -1.71 3.44
N MET A 42 4.82 -2.87 3.18
CA MET A 42 4.39 -3.26 1.82
C MET A 42 3.28 -2.33 1.29
N GLU A 43 2.27 -2.05 2.11
CA GLU A 43 1.18 -1.13 1.77
C GLU A 43 1.71 0.28 1.47
N GLN A 44 2.61 0.78 2.32
CA GLN A 44 3.25 2.09 2.10
C GLN A 44 4.08 2.15 0.82
N TYR A 45 4.76 1.06 0.47
CA TYR A 45 5.50 0.97 -0.78
C TYR A 45 4.56 0.96 -1.99
N GLU A 46 3.42 0.26 -1.90
CA GLU A 46 2.40 0.26 -2.94
C GLU A 46 1.79 1.66 -3.14
N ASP A 47 1.44 2.35 -2.05
CA ASP A 47 0.94 3.72 -2.07
C ASP A 47 1.93 4.67 -2.75
N LYS A 48 3.23 4.51 -2.45
CA LYS A 48 4.29 5.30 -3.09
C LYS A 48 4.34 5.05 -4.60
N LEU A 49 4.30 3.79 -5.03
CA LEU A 49 4.30 3.45 -6.46
C LEU A 49 3.05 3.98 -7.17
N LEU A 50 1.89 3.99 -6.50
CA LEU A 50 0.66 4.57 -7.02
C LEU A 50 0.80 6.09 -7.17
N ALA A 51 1.35 6.78 -6.17
CA ALA A 51 1.61 8.22 -6.23
C ALA A 51 2.54 8.58 -7.40
N GLU A 52 3.66 7.87 -7.56
CA GLU A 52 4.60 8.07 -8.67
C GLU A 52 3.94 7.86 -10.05
N LYS A 53 3.06 6.85 -10.18
CA LYS A 53 2.29 6.61 -11.41
C LYS A 53 1.30 7.74 -11.69
N VAL A 54 0.62 8.27 -10.66
CA VAL A 54 -0.31 9.39 -10.81
C VAL A 54 0.42 10.65 -11.23
N GLU A 55 1.54 10.98 -10.59
CA GLU A 55 2.37 12.12 -10.97
C GLU A 55 2.86 12.02 -12.41
N LYS A 56 3.33 10.84 -12.81
CA LYS A 56 3.75 10.59 -14.19
C LYS A 56 2.60 10.79 -15.17
N ARG A 57 1.40 10.25 -14.87
CA ARG A 57 0.21 10.48 -15.71
C ARG A 57 -0.15 11.95 -15.77
N LEU A 58 -0.16 12.67 -14.66
CA LEU A 58 -0.47 14.10 -14.61
C LEU A 58 0.51 14.93 -15.45
N GLY A 59 1.79 14.58 -15.44
CA GLY A 59 2.81 15.22 -16.28
C GLY A 59 2.72 14.89 -17.76
N GLU A 60 2.14 13.74 -18.11
CA GLU A 60 1.93 13.27 -19.49
C GLU A 60 0.53 13.64 -20.05
N ILE A 61 -0.37 14.19 -19.24
CA ILE A 61 -1.68 14.67 -19.71
C ILE A 61 -1.46 15.85 -20.66
N ASN A 62 -1.79 15.63 -21.93
CA ASN A 62 -1.85 16.68 -22.93
C ASN A 62 -3.07 17.57 -22.62
N PRO A 63 -2.90 18.85 -22.24
CA PRO A 63 -4.02 19.74 -21.89
C PRO A 63 -4.99 19.98 -23.07
N SER A 64 -4.56 19.66 -24.30
CA SER A 64 -5.35 19.76 -25.53
C SER A 64 -6.31 18.57 -25.74
N GLY A 65 -6.20 17.50 -24.95
CA GLY A 65 -7.03 16.29 -25.04
C GLY A 65 -8.02 16.13 -23.88
N ASN A 66 -8.17 17.16 -23.05
CA ASN A 66 -9.14 17.18 -21.97
C ASN A 66 -10.55 17.22 -22.56
N LEU A 67 -11.24 16.09 -22.50
CA LEU A 67 -12.67 16.00 -22.74
C LEU A 67 -13.40 16.88 -21.73
N ASP A 68 -14.43 17.59 -22.18
CA ASP A 68 -15.37 18.23 -21.27
C ASP A 68 -15.96 17.17 -20.33
N PHE A 69 -16.22 17.53 -19.07
CA PHE A 69 -16.68 16.60 -18.03
C PHE A 69 -17.94 15.85 -18.48
N LYS A 70 -18.82 16.53 -19.21
CA LYS A 70 -20.06 15.96 -19.76
C LYS A 70 -19.78 14.85 -20.77
N GLU A 71 -18.76 15.03 -21.60
CA GLU A 71 -18.35 14.08 -22.62
C GLU A 71 -17.64 12.86 -22.00
N ALA A 72 -16.83 13.09 -20.96
CA ALA A 72 -16.20 12.04 -20.17
C ALA A 72 -17.22 11.20 -19.40
N ALA A 73 -18.21 11.84 -18.76
CA ALA A 73 -19.28 11.16 -18.03
C ALA A 73 -20.14 10.26 -18.94
N ARG A 74 -20.45 10.74 -20.16
CA ARG A 74 -21.15 9.96 -21.18
C ARG A 74 -20.34 8.72 -21.63
N LEU A 75 -19.04 8.87 -21.88
CA LEU A 75 -18.17 7.76 -22.29
C LEU A 75 -17.94 6.72 -21.19
N ALA A 76 -17.93 7.14 -19.93
CA ALA A 76 -17.80 6.26 -18.78
C ALA A 76 -19.10 5.53 -18.40
N GLY A 77 -20.23 5.90 -19.04
CA GLY A 77 -21.56 5.37 -18.69
C GLY A 77 -22.05 5.85 -17.32
N TRP A 78 -21.59 7.03 -16.86
CA TRP A 78 -22.03 7.67 -15.62
C TRP A 78 -23.20 8.64 -15.82
N ASP A 79 -23.59 8.84 -17.07
CA ASP A 79 -24.82 9.53 -17.41
C ASP A 79 -25.93 8.48 -17.41
N ASP A 80 -26.67 8.40 -16.31
CA ASP A 80 -27.98 7.72 -16.27
C ASP A 80 -28.96 8.57 -17.10
N ALA A 81 -28.82 8.50 -18.43
CA ALA A 81 -29.83 8.99 -19.34
C ALA A 81 -30.99 7.99 -19.42
N GLU A 82 -31.67 7.78 -18.29
CA GLU A 82 -33.12 7.61 -18.25
C GLU A 82 -33.72 8.88 -17.62
N VAL A 83 -33.79 9.97 -18.40
CA VAL A 83 -34.94 10.91 -18.59
C VAL A 83 -34.61 11.84 -19.77
#